data_AF-A0A2D5B6I6-F1
#
_entry.id   AF-A0A2D5B6I6-F1
#
_cell.length_a   1.000
_cell.length_b   1.000
_cell.length_c   1.000
_cell.angle_alpha   90.00
_cell.angle_beta   90.00
_cell.angle_gamma   90.00
#
_symmetry.space_group_name_H-M   'P 1'
#
loop_
_entity.id
_entity.type
_entity.pdbx_description
1 polymer ?
#
loop_
_entity_poly.entity_id
_entity_poly.type
_entity_poly.pdbx_seq_one_letter_code
_entity_poly.pdbx_strand_id
1 'polypeptide(L)'
;MFLAYAVLLVIATHWPGSGQPGEGLDSPDKLMHFLCFGGFALLLWMTGWFRRFWAASLIALAFTILAEATQSLLSVNREASGLDIAAGILGVMTASAWMSTFGTREHLIVRQQELRSRFILDELMGSPTNWILIGAAFGIPTVFVSLTIYLLAWNVAALSIGNIALTIGLATGAMIGAGMVLRLVAPYRERVERDHPCFDCGESLREVALDDLGNGTCPSCGHAVHASQWTTLSSSNASMQQLLNCDGPVGLVCLVFYLIIAVVIGPIALLMSGHAGLASAILYTGIGVSLAMIWQWRRTRRRTSLERSGEQCARCRADLTDIECIGGIGTCPNCRTEFARHATVEGDGDAAFDAVKND
;
A
#
# COMPACT_ATOMS: atom_id res chain seq x y z
N MET A 1 14.58 9.77 -4.10
CA MET A 1 14.57 8.32 -4.36
C MET A 1 13.96 7.96 -5.71
N PHE A 2 12.71 8.38 -6.01
CA PHE A 2 12.05 8.06 -7.28
C PHE A 2 12.93 8.32 -8.52
N LEU A 3 13.58 9.48 -8.62
CA LEU A 3 14.48 9.79 -9.75
C LEU A 3 15.64 8.79 -9.89
N ALA A 4 16.28 8.41 -8.79
CA ALA A 4 17.36 7.41 -8.81
C ALA A 4 16.83 6.05 -9.29
N TYR A 5 15.65 5.64 -8.83
CA TYR A 5 15.00 4.42 -9.27
C TYR A 5 14.65 4.46 -10.76
N ALA A 6 14.09 5.58 -11.25
CA ALA A 6 13.75 5.77 -12.65
C ALA A 6 15.00 5.69 -13.56
N VAL A 7 16.11 6.31 -13.15
CA VAL A 7 17.40 6.21 -13.87
C VAL A 7 17.90 4.76 -13.90
N LEU A 8 17.91 4.07 -12.75
CA LEU A 8 18.31 2.66 -12.68
C LEU A 8 17.41 1.76 -13.55
N LEU A 9 16.10 2.05 -13.58
CA LEU A 9 15.15 1.32 -14.41
C LEU A 9 15.44 1.52 -15.90
N VAL A 10 15.69 2.75 -16.35
CA VAL A 10 16.08 3.03 -17.74
C VAL A 10 17.38 2.31 -18.11
N ILE A 11 18.39 2.37 -17.23
CA ILE A 11 19.67 1.67 -17.44
C ILE A 11 19.43 0.15 -17.56
N ALA A 12 18.62 -0.43 -16.66
CA ALA A 12 18.34 -1.86 -16.66
C ALA A 12 17.56 -2.32 -17.91
N THR A 13 16.56 -1.55 -18.35
CA THR A 13 15.79 -1.90 -19.55
C THR A 13 16.60 -1.71 -20.84
N HIS A 14 17.59 -0.81 -20.86
CA HIS A 14 18.45 -0.58 -22.03
C HIS A 14 19.79 -1.32 -21.95
N TRP A 15 19.96 -2.20 -20.96
CA TRP A 15 21.18 -3.00 -20.86
C TRP A 15 21.28 -3.92 -22.08
N PRO A 16 22.46 -4.03 -22.73
CA PRO A 16 22.66 -4.88 -23.90
C PRO A 16 22.27 -6.34 -23.60
N GLY A 17 21.64 -6.99 -24.57
CA GLY A 17 21.30 -8.41 -24.46
C GLY A 17 22.55 -9.29 -24.33
N SER A 18 22.48 -10.37 -23.56
CA SER A 18 23.52 -11.40 -23.54
C SER A 18 23.50 -12.14 -24.88
N GLY A 19 24.38 -11.73 -25.80
CA GLY A 19 24.28 -11.94 -27.24
C GLY A 19 24.48 -13.35 -27.82
N GLN A 20 23.93 -14.41 -27.23
CA GLN A 20 23.85 -15.71 -27.88
C GLN A 20 22.43 -16.31 -27.80
N PRO A 21 21.67 -16.29 -28.91
CA PRO A 21 20.41 -17.01 -29.01
C PRO A 21 20.64 -18.50 -28.76
N GLY A 22 20.00 -19.08 -27.74
CA GLY A 22 19.94 -20.53 -27.52
C GLY A 22 20.80 -21.12 -26.39
N GLU A 23 21.70 -20.36 -25.75
CA GLU A 23 22.53 -20.86 -24.62
C GLU A 23 22.20 -20.20 -23.26
N GLY A 24 21.20 -19.33 -23.22
CA GLY A 24 20.84 -18.61 -22.00
C GLY A 24 20.00 -19.45 -21.04
N LEU A 25 20.28 -19.36 -19.74
CA LEU A 25 19.27 -19.63 -18.73
C LEU A 25 18.03 -18.78 -19.05
N ASP A 26 16.84 -19.38 -18.98
CA ASP A 26 15.57 -18.64 -18.98
C ASP A 26 15.57 -17.65 -17.82
N SER A 27 15.98 -16.42 -18.11
CA SER A 27 15.99 -15.32 -17.16
C SER A 27 14.53 -15.03 -16.78
N PRO A 28 14.23 -14.76 -15.49
CA PRO A 28 12.90 -14.35 -15.03
C PRO A 28 12.55 -12.91 -15.45
N ASP A 29 12.87 -12.55 -16.70
CA ASP A 29 12.79 -11.22 -17.28
C ASP A 29 11.39 -10.61 -17.14
N LYS A 30 10.34 -11.40 -17.43
CA LYS A 30 8.94 -10.94 -17.30
C LYS A 30 8.57 -10.58 -15.86
N LEU A 31 9.05 -11.37 -14.90
CA LEU A 31 8.80 -11.09 -13.48
C LEU A 31 9.56 -9.84 -13.03
N MET A 32 10.78 -9.63 -13.53
CA MET A 32 11.52 -8.40 -13.28
C MET A 32 10.80 -7.18 -13.85
N HIS A 33 10.30 -7.25 -15.09
CA HIS A 33 9.47 -6.17 -15.68
C HIS A 33 8.23 -5.88 -14.82
N PHE A 34 7.51 -6.92 -14.37
CA PHE A 34 6.39 -6.77 -13.44
C PHE A 34 6.77 -6.00 -12.16
N LEU A 35 7.84 -6.43 -11.48
CA LEU A 35 8.29 -5.80 -10.23
C LEU A 35 8.79 -4.37 -10.46
N CYS A 36 9.54 -4.15 -11.55
CA CYS A 36 10.15 -2.88 -11.88
C CYS A 36 9.11 -1.79 -12.23
N PHE A 37 8.15 -2.11 -13.10
CA PHE A 37 7.12 -1.14 -13.49
C PHE A 37 6.05 -0.96 -12.40
N GLY A 38 5.76 -2.00 -11.62
CA GLY A 38 4.95 -1.86 -10.41
C GLY A 38 5.61 -0.95 -9.36
N GLY A 39 6.91 -1.15 -9.11
CA GLY A 39 7.71 -0.29 -8.24
C GLY A 39 7.80 1.16 -8.74
N PHE A 40 7.97 1.35 -10.05
CA PHE A 40 7.93 2.67 -10.67
C PHE A 40 6.60 3.40 -10.42
N ALA A 41 5.47 2.72 -10.68
CA ALA A 41 4.14 3.30 -10.46
C ALA A 41 3.92 3.71 -9.00
N LEU A 42 4.28 2.82 -8.06
CA LEU A 42 4.15 3.08 -6.63
C LEU A 42 5.03 4.26 -6.20
N LEU A 43 6.32 4.26 -6.56
CA LEU A 43 7.24 5.33 -6.20
C LEU A 43 6.85 6.67 -6.83
N LEU A 44 6.35 6.66 -8.07
CA LEU A 44 5.83 7.86 -8.73
C LEU A 44 4.66 8.46 -7.94
N TRP A 45 3.70 7.64 -7.53
CA TRP A 45 2.58 8.10 -6.72
C TRP A 45 3.02 8.64 -5.36
N MET A 46 4.00 8.00 -4.72
CA MET A 46 4.55 8.44 -3.44
C MET A 46 5.30 9.78 -3.51
N THR A 47 5.65 10.29 -4.70
CA THR A 47 6.25 11.63 -4.82
C THR A 47 5.27 12.76 -4.48
N GLY A 48 3.96 12.47 -4.48
CA GLY A 48 2.92 13.48 -4.32
C GLY A 48 2.75 14.41 -5.55
N TRP A 49 3.57 14.26 -6.60
CA TRP A 49 3.44 15.06 -7.84
C TRP A 49 2.07 14.88 -8.49
N PHE A 50 1.43 13.73 -8.29
CA PHE A 50 0.09 13.42 -8.78
C PHE A 50 -0.81 13.03 -7.61
N ARG A 51 -1.76 13.90 -7.24
CA ARG A 51 -2.74 13.63 -6.18
C ARG A 51 -3.65 12.42 -6.47
N ARG A 52 -3.94 12.18 -7.75
CA ARG A 52 -4.83 11.12 -8.20
C ARG A 52 -4.02 9.90 -8.64
N PHE A 53 -4.27 8.75 -8.00
CA PHE A 53 -3.54 7.51 -8.31
C PHE A 53 -3.64 7.13 -9.79
N TRP A 54 -4.80 7.34 -10.43
CA TRP A 54 -4.99 7.00 -11.84
C TRP A 54 -4.06 7.78 -12.77
N ALA A 55 -3.68 9.02 -12.43
CA ALA A 55 -2.75 9.80 -13.24
C ALA A 55 -1.34 9.20 -13.18
N ALA A 56 -0.87 8.83 -11.97
CA ALA A 56 0.38 8.11 -11.80
C ALA A 56 0.38 6.76 -12.54
N SER A 57 -0.74 6.03 -12.50
CA SER A 57 -0.92 4.78 -13.24
C SER A 57 -0.82 4.97 -14.75
N LEU A 58 -1.50 5.97 -15.32
CA LEU A 58 -1.45 6.24 -16.76
C LEU A 58 -0.04 6.62 -17.22
N ILE A 59 0.67 7.44 -16.45
CA ILE A 59 2.07 7.80 -16.74
C ILE A 59 2.97 6.57 -16.67
N ALA A 60 2.80 5.73 -15.65
CA ALA A 60 3.56 4.49 -15.53
C ALA A 60 3.28 3.52 -16.69
N LEU A 61 2.02 3.38 -17.13
CA LEU A 61 1.67 2.57 -18.31
C LEU A 61 2.31 3.11 -19.59
N ALA A 62 2.23 4.43 -19.81
CA ALA A 62 2.87 5.07 -20.95
C ALA A 62 4.38 4.87 -20.92
N PHE A 63 4.99 4.97 -19.73
CA PHE A 63 6.41 4.73 -19.54
C PHE A 63 6.81 3.27 -19.83
N THR A 64 6.00 2.28 -19.41
CA THR A 64 6.22 0.86 -19.74
C THR A 64 6.25 0.63 -21.25
N ILE A 65 5.28 1.17 -21.99
CA ILE A 65 5.20 1.03 -23.45
C ILE A 65 6.39 1.73 -24.11
N LEU A 66 6.71 2.95 -23.66
CA LEU A 66 7.81 3.73 -24.21
C LEU A 66 9.16 3.05 -23.97
N ALA A 67 9.42 2.55 -22.76
CA ALA A 67 10.67 1.89 -22.41
C ALA A 67 10.94 0.67 -23.30
N GLU A 68 9.92 -0.12 -23.61
CA GLU A 68 10.06 -1.26 -24.52
C GLU A 68 10.26 -0.81 -25.98
N ALA A 69 9.49 0.18 -26.44
CA ALA A 69 9.63 0.72 -27.78
C ALA A 69 11.04 1.29 -28.02
N THR A 70 11.58 2.05 -27.06
CA THR A 70 12.94 2.60 -27.15
C THR A 70 14.01 1.55 -27.00
N GLN A 71 13.75 0.45 -26.27
CA GLN A 71 14.70 -0.65 -26.14
C GLN A 71 15.08 -1.23 -27.50
N SER A 72 14.10 -1.48 -28.38
CA SER A 72 14.35 -1.96 -29.75
C SER A 72 15.14 -1.00 -30.64
N LEU A 73 15.10 0.30 -30.34
CA LEU A 73 15.77 1.34 -31.12
C LEU A 73 17.20 1.59 -30.64
N LEU A 74 17.43 1.48 -29.33
CA LEU A 74 18.67 1.93 -28.69
C LEU A 74 19.55 0.78 -28.18
N SER A 75 18.97 -0.39 -27.91
CA SER A 75 19.73 -1.51 -27.32
C SER A 75 20.30 -2.41 -28.41
N VAL A 76 21.61 -2.62 -28.37
CA VAL A 76 22.28 -3.58 -29.26
C VAL A 76 21.85 -5.01 -28.87
N ASN A 77 21.40 -5.80 -29.85
CA ASN A 77 20.98 -7.20 -29.68
C ASN A 77 19.78 -7.43 -28.74
N ARG A 78 18.81 -6.52 -28.71
CA ARG A 78 17.56 -6.73 -27.96
C ARG A 78 16.34 -6.37 -28.80
N GLU A 79 15.39 -7.30 -28.87
CA GLU A 79 14.13 -7.10 -29.58
C GLU A 79 13.03 -6.72 -28.58
N ALA A 80 12.10 -5.85 -29.00
CA ALA A 80 10.93 -5.53 -28.20
C ALA A 80 10.03 -6.78 -28.06
N SER A 81 9.64 -7.09 -26.83
CA SER A 81 8.76 -8.18 -26.49
C SER A 81 7.40 -7.67 -26.02
N GLY A 82 6.34 -8.01 -26.76
CA GLY A 82 4.97 -7.74 -26.28
C GLY A 82 4.66 -8.37 -24.92
N LEU A 83 5.36 -9.45 -24.56
CA LEU A 83 5.24 -10.10 -23.25
C LEU A 83 5.85 -9.27 -22.10
N ASP A 84 6.89 -8.48 -22.37
CA ASP A 84 7.48 -7.55 -21.39
C ASP A 84 6.56 -6.37 -21.11
N ILE A 85 5.94 -5.84 -22.17
CA ILE A 85 4.89 -4.82 -22.04
C ILE A 85 3.74 -5.38 -21.20
N ALA A 86 3.25 -6.58 -21.51
CA ALA A 86 2.16 -7.21 -20.76
C ALA A 86 2.53 -7.39 -19.28
N ALA A 87 3.73 -7.89 -18.98
CA ALA A 87 4.19 -8.06 -17.60
C ALA A 87 4.34 -6.72 -16.86
N GLY A 88 4.86 -5.68 -17.52
CA GLY A 88 4.95 -4.34 -16.96
C GLY A 88 3.58 -3.73 -16.67
N ILE A 89 2.61 -3.88 -17.58
CA ILE A 89 1.22 -3.45 -17.39
C ILE A 89 0.61 -4.14 -16.16
N LEU A 90 0.79 -5.46 -16.04
CA LEU A 90 0.33 -6.24 -14.88
C LEU A 90 0.94 -5.72 -13.56
N GLY A 91 2.22 -5.33 -13.57
CA GLY A 91 2.90 -4.68 -12.45
C GLY A 91 2.25 -3.35 -12.07
N VAL A 92 2.02 -2.48 -13.05
CA VAL A 92 1.35 -1.18 -12.84
C VAL A 92 -0.09 -1.36 -12.34
N MET A 93 -0.85 -2.33 -12.88
CA MET A 93 -2.20 -2.64 -12.42
C MET A 93 -2.20 -3.10 -10.95
N THR A 94 -1.27 -3.97 -10.58
CA THR A 94 -1.12 -4.44 -9.19
C THR A 94 -0.82 -3.28 -8.25
N ALA A 95 0.13 -2.42 -8.60
CA ALA A 95 0.44 -1.21 -7.83
C ALA A 95 -0.78 -0.28 -7.74
N SER A 96 -1.49 -0.09 -8.85
CA SER A 96 -2.70 0.75 -8.92
C SER A 96 -3.81 0.24 -8.01
N ALA A 97 -4.01 -1.07 -7.93
CA ALA A 97 -4.96 -1.67 -6.99
C ALA A 97 -4.62 -1.27 -5.55
N TRP A 98 -3.34 -1.35 -5.15
CA TRP A 98 -2.90 -0.92 -3.82
C TRP A 98 -3.04 0.58 -3.60
N MET A 99 -2.62 1.41 -4.54
CA MET A 99 -2.75 2.88 -4.46
C MET A 99 -4.21 3.30 -4.28
N SER A 100 -5.14 2.63 -4.97
CA SER A 100 -6.58 2.90 -4.87
C SER A 100 -7.12 2.69 -3.43
N THR A 101 -6.47 1.82 -2.65
CA THR A 101 -6.86 1.58 -1.26
C THR A 101 -6.59 2.76 -0.33
N PHE A 102 -5.83 3.76 -0.77
CA PHE A 102 -5.38 4.91 0.03
C PHE A 102 -6.21 6.19 -0.10
N GLY A 103 -7.32 6.20 -0.85
CA GLY A 103 -8.19 7.38 -1.01
C GLY A 103 -8.82 7.87 0.30
N THR A 104 -8.97 9.20 0.46
CA THR A 104 -9.62 9.85 1.62
C THR A 104 -11.14 9.92 1.49
N ARG A 105 -11.87 9.98 2.62
CA ARG A 105 -13.31 10.24 2.71
C ARG A 105 -13.64 11.41 3.66
N GLU A 106 -14.89 11.85 3.62
CA GLU A 106 -15.37 13.11 4.22
C GLU A 106 -15.46 13.09 5.75
N HIS A 107 -15.75 11.95 6.39
CA HIS A 107 -15.96 11.91 7.83
C HIS A 107 -14.69 12.28 8.61
N LEU A 108 -14.77 13.31 9.46
CA LEU A 108 -13.63 13.94 10.15
C LEU A 108 -12.78 12.95 10.95
N ILE A 109 -13.39 12.11 11.81
CA ILE A 109 -12.65 11.12 12.61
C ILE A 109 -11.87 10.14 11.73
N VAL A 110 -12.50 9.67 10.65
CA VAL A 110 -11.87 8.76 9.69
C VAL A 110 -10.70 9.46 9.01
N ARG A 111 -10.92 10.69 8.54
CA ARG A 111 -9.89 11.53 7.92
C ARG A 111 -8.69 11.72 8.86
N GLN A 112 -8.92 12.02 10.15
CA GLN A 112 -7.83 12.20 11.12
C GLN A 112 -7.02 10.92 11.36
N GLN A 113 -7.67 9.76 11.47
CA GLN A 113 -6.98 8.48 11.59
C GLN A 113 -6.20 8.09 10.32
N GLU A 114 -6.69 8.50 9.15
CA GLU A 114 -5.99 8.34 7.88
C GLU A 114 -4.80 9.29 7.75
N LEU A 115 -4.94 10.54 8.18
CA LEU A 115 -3.84 11.51 8.24
C LEU A 115 -2.75 11.03 9.20
N ARG A 116 -3.10 10.48 10.37
CA ARG A 116 -2.13 9.84 11.28
C ARG A 116 -1.33 8.75 10.57
N SER A 117 -2.01 7.88 9.83
CA SER A 117 -1.35 6.79 9.11
C SER A 117 -0.46 7.30 7.98
N ARG A 118 -0.88 8.36 7.27
CA ARG A 118 -0.09 9.02 6.23
C ARG A 118 1.15 9.69 6.81
N PHE A 119 1.00 10.48 7.86
CA PHE A 119 2.12 11.11 8.57
C PHE A 119 3.18 10.08 8.98
N ILE A 120 2.77 8.95 9.57
CA ILE A 120 3.70 7.87 9.93
C ILE A 120 4.40 7.29 8.69
N LEU A 121 3.67 7.09 7.59
CA LEU A 121 4.26 6.59 6.35
C LEU A 121 5.21 7.61 5.72
N ASP A 122 4.87 8.88 5.71
CA ASP A 122 5.69 9.96 5.14
C ASP A 122 6.98 10.14 5.95
N GLU A 123 6.92 10.07 7.27
CA GLU A 123 8.09 10.07 8.15
C GLU A 123 8.95 8.82 7.98
N LEU A 124 8.32 7.64 7.90
CA LEU A 124 9.01 6.37 7.67
C LEU A 124 9.75 6.40 6.33
N MET A 125 9.10 6.88 5.27
CA MET A 125 9.58 6.86 3.89
C MET A 125 10.39 8.12 3.54
N GLY A 126 10.37 9.16 4.38
CA GLY A 126 11.24 10.33 4.26
C GLY A 126 12.69 10.04 4.66
N SER A 127 12.91 9.00 5.48
CA SER A 127 14.24 8.62 5.94
C SER A 127 14.95 7.67 4.96
N PRO A 128 16.10 8.05 4.38
CA PRO A 128 16.87 7.16 3.49
C PRO A 128 17.37 5.90 4.21
N THR A 129 17.64 5.98 5.52
CA THR A 129 18.07 4.83 6.32
C THR A 129 16.98 3.77 6.38
N ASN A 130 15.71 4.17 6.53
CA ASN A 130 14.59 3.22 6.56
C ASN A 130 14.43 2.51 5.22
N TRP A 131 14.65 3.21 4.10
CA TRP A 131 14.67 2.58 2.78
C TRP A 131 15.76 1.53 2.62
N ILE A 132 16.98 1.82 3.11
CA ILE A 132 18.08 0.85 3.09
C ILE A 132 17.70 -0.37 3.93
N LEU A 133 17.15 -0.16 5.13
CA LEU A 133 16.74 -1.25 6.03
C LEU A 133 15.62 -2.11 5.44
N ILE A 134 14.57 -1.50 4.91
CA ILE A 134 13.45 -2.19 4.27
C ILE A 134 13.93 -2.91 3.01
N GLY A 135 14.71 -2.23 2.17
CA GLY A 135 15.29 -2.78 0.95
C GLY A 135 16.22 -3.96 1.21
N ALA A 136 17.07 -3.88 2.24
CA ALA A 136 17.95 -4.97 2.65
C ALA A 136 17.15 -6.14 3.26
N ALA A 137 16.17 -5.85 4.12
CA ALA A 137 15.30 -6.85 4.74
C ALA A 137 14.46 -7.61 3.71
N PHE A 138 14.13 -6.98 2.59
CA PHE A 138 13.47 -7.62 1.45
C PHE A 138 14.48 -8.35 0.54
N GLY A 139 15.47 -7.63 0.03
CA GLY A 139 16.36 -8.08 -1.05
C GLY A 139 17.33 -9.17 -0.63
N ILE A 140 17.97 -9.07 0.55
CA ILE A 140 18.97 -10.05 0.99
C ILE A 140 18.34 -11.44 1.16
N PRO A 141 17.22 -11.61 1.91
CA PRO A 141 16.58 -12.91 2.01
C PRO A 141 16.08 -13.43 0.67
N THR A 142 15.55 -12.56 -0.21
CA THR A 142 15.14 -12.97 -1.55
C THR A 142 16.30 -13.57 -2.33
N VAL A 143 17.42 -12.86 -2.45
CA VAL A 143 18.59 -13.38 -3.19
C VAL A 143 19.13 -14.64 -2.54
N PHE A 144 19.30 -14.65 -1.21
CA PHE A 144 19.91 -15.78 -0.51
C PHE A 144 19.05 -17.05 -0.62
N VAL A 145 17.74 -16.95 -0.38
CA VAL A 145 16.82 -18.10 -0.46
C VAL A 145 16.69 -18.59 -1.90
N SER A 146 16.50 -17.68 -2.86
CA SER A 146 16.37 -18.05 -4.27
C SER A 146 17.63 -18.70 -4.81
N LEU A 147 18.81 -18.13 -4.54
CA LEU A 147 20.07 -18.71 -4.98
C LEU A 147 20.31 -20.07 -4.34
N THR A 148 20.04 -20.21 -3.04
CA THR A 148 20.23 -21.49 -2.32
C THR A 148 19.34 -22.59 -2.88
N ILE A 149 18.04 -22.31 -3.09
CA ILE A 149 17.09 -23.28 -3.66
C ILE A 149 17.47 -23.64 -5.10
N TYR A 150 17.84 -22.63 -5.90
CA TYR A 150 18.26 -22.84 -7.28
C TYR A 150 19.50 -23.73 -7.37
N LEU A 151 20.57 -23.39 -6.63
CA LEU A 151 21.80 -24.17 -6.59
C LEU A 151 21.57 -25.58 -6.05
N LEU A 152 20.73 -25.75 -5.03
CA LEU A 152 20.41 -27.07 -4.49
C LEU A 152 19.71 -27.94 -5.53
N ALA A 153 18.69 -27.43 -6.21
CA ALA A 153 17.94 -28.18 -7.22
C ALA A 153 18.79 -28.52 -8.44
N TRP A 154 19.64 -27.59 -8.86
CA TRP A 154 20.61 -27.82 -9.93
C TRP A 154 21.58 -28.95 -9.56
N ASN A 155 22.19 -28.89 -8.38
CA ASN A 155 23.21 -29.87 -7.97
C ASN A 155 22.62 -31.25 -7.63
N VAL A 156 21.40 -31.33 -7.07
CA VAL A 156 20.80 -32.60 -6.62
C VAL A 156 20.04 -33.31 -7.74
N ALA A 157 19.34 -32.55 -8.59
CA ALA A 157 18.38 -33.12 -9.53
C ALA A 157 18.59 -32.68 -10.99
N ALA A 158 19.61 -31.85 -11.27
CA ALA A 158 19.80 -31.22 -12.59
C ALA A 158 18.54 -30.51 -13.11
N LEU A 159 17.71 -30.00 -12.21
CA LEU A 159 16.47 -29.30 -12.53
C LEU A 159 16.71 -27.79 -12.56
N SER A 160 16.33 -27.13 -13.65
CA SER A 160 16.27 -25.67 -13.72
C SER A 160 14.93 -25.17 -13.18
N ILE A 161 14.90 -24.82 -11.89
CA ILE A 161 13.69 -24.32 -11.20
C ILE A 161 13.77 -22.82 -10.87
N GLY A 162 14.42 -22.02 -11.72
CA GLY A 162 14.70 -20.60 -11.47
C GLY A 162 13.48 -19.80 -11.01
N ASN A 163 12.34 -19.92 -11.71
CA ASN A 163 11.11 -19.21 -11.36
C ASN A 163 10.54 -19.62 -9.99
N ILE A 164 10.59 -20.90 -9.65
CA ILE A 164 10.09 -21.40 -8.35
C ILE A 164 11.01 -20.90 -7.23
N ALA A 165 12.32 -21.01 -7.41
CA ALA A 165 13.32 -20.54 -6.46
C ALA A 165 13.19 -19.02 -6.23
N LEU A 166 13.03 -18.24 -7.30
CA LEU A 166 12.77 -16.80 -7.22
C LEU A 166 11.46 -16.51 -6.49
N THR A 167 10.41 -17.27 -6.79
CA THR A 167 9.10 -17.09 -6.15
C THR A 167 9.15 -17.29 -4.64
N ILE A 168 9.82 -18.35 -4.18
CA ILE A 168 9.98 -18.64 -2.76
C ILE A 168 10.80 -17.54 -2.08
N GLY A 169 11.92 -17.10 -2.69
CA GLY A 169 12.72 -16.02 -2.14
C GLY A 169 11.98 -14.69 -2.08
N LEU A 170 11.16 -14.35 -3.08
CA LEU A 170 10.31 -13.15 -3.06
C LEU A 170 9.30 -13.22 -1.91
N ALA A 171 8.65 -14.38 -1.70
CA ALA A 171 7.73 -14.56 -0.59
C ALA A 171 8.41 -14.43 0.78
N THR A 172 9.59 -15.04 0.95
CA THR A 172 10.39 -14.92 2.19
C THR A 172 10.84 -13.48 2.43
N GLY A 173 11.38 -12.81 1.41
CA GLY A 173 11.80 -11.41 1.48
C GLY A 173 10.63 -10.48 1.80
N ALA A 174 9.46 -10.67 1.18
CA ALA A 174 8.25 -9.89 1.46
C ALA A 174 7.80 -10.06 2.92
N MET A 175 7.84 -11.27 3.46
CA MET A 175 7.46 -11.55 4.85
C MET A 175 8.40 -10.85 5.84
N ILE A 176 9.72 -10.96 5.62
CA ILE A 176 10.74 -10.33 6.48
C ILE A 176 10.68 -8.80 6.35
N GLY A 177 10.57 -8.28 5.12
CA GLY A 177 10.40 -6.86 4.84
C GLY A 177 9.16 -6.27 5.52
N ALA A 178 8.02 -6.96 5.45
CA ALA A 178 6.80 -6.56 6.16
C ALA A 178 7.02 -6.54 7.69
N GLY A 179 7.70 -7.55 8.25
CA GLY A 179 8.10 -7.56 9.65
C GLY A 179 8.99 -6.37 10.03
N MET A 180 9.93 -5.98 9.16
CA MET A 180 10.77 -4.81 9.36
C MET A 180 9.96 -3.51 9.35
N VAL A 181 9.04 -3.34 8.39
CA VAL A 181 8.13 -2.18 8.34
C VAL A 181 7.33 -2.07 9.63
N LEU A 182 6.76 -3.17 10.13
CA LEU A 182 6.00 -3.16 11.38
C LEU A 182 6.85 -2.75 12.59
N ARG A 183 8.12 -3.16 12.64
CA ARG A 183 9.07 -2.73 13.69
C ARG A 183 9.41 -1.26 13.58
N LEU A 184 9.70 -0.78 12.37
CA LEU A 184 10.05 0.62 12.13
C LEU A 184 8.89 1.57 12.38
N VAL A 185 7.64 1.13 12.20
CA VAL A 185 6.43 1.91 12.49
C VAL A 185 6.23 2.17 13.99
N ALA A 186 6.69 1.28 14.88
CA ALA A 186 6.42 1.38 16.31
C ALA A 186 6.98 2.67 16.96
N PRO A 187 8.25 3.06 16.76
CA PRO A 187 8.78 4.33 17.26
C PRO A 187 8.01 5.57 16.76
N TYR A 188 7.54 5.57 15.52
CA TYR A 188 6.75 6.68 14.98
C TYR A 188 5.36 6.75 15.62
N ARG A 189 4.74 5.61 15.98
CA ARG A 189 3.49 5.61 16.74
C ARG A 189 3.67 6.21 18.12
N GLU A 190 4.72 5.81 18.82
CA GLU A 190 5.08 6.37 20.13
C GLU A 190 5.38 7.87 20.04
N ARG A 191 6.06 8.30 18.97
CA ARG A 191 6.32 9.73 18.70
C ARG A 191 5.01 10.52 18.51
N VAL A 192 4.05 9.98 17.76
CA VAL A 192 2.74 10.64 17.57
C VAL A 192 2.02 10.84 18.90
N GLU A 193 2.06 9.83 19.78
CA GLU A 193 1.41 9.89 21.10
C GLU A 193 2.15 10.78 22.09
N ARG A 194 3.49 10.89 21.99
CA ARG A 194 4.30 11.70 22.90
C ARG A 194 4.35 13.18 22.50
N ASP A 195 4.57 13.44 21.20
CA ASP A 195 4.92 14.78 20.70
C ASP A 195 3.71 15.53 20.12
N HIS A 196 2.58 14.85 19.92
CA HIS A 196 1.36 15.41 19.33
C HIS A 196 1.66 16.24 18.06
N PRO A 197 2.33 15.67 17.04
CA PRO A 197 2.76 16.46 15.89
C PRO A 197 1.54 16.96 15.09
N CYS A 198 1.69 18.13 14.47
CA CYS A 198 0.83 18.55 13.38
C CYS A 198 1.07 17.61 12.18
N PHE A 199 0.03 16.97 11.66
CA PHE A 199 0.18 16.05 10.52
C PHE A 199 0.47 16.73 9.17
N ASP A 200 0.49 18.06 9.14
CA ASP A 200 0.81 18.86 7.95
C ASP A 200 2.26 19.34 7.99
N CYS A 201 2.65 20.10 9.03
CA CYS A 201 4.01 20.66 9.14
C CYS A 201 4.97 19.90 10.06
N GLY A 202 4.50 18.93 10.85
CA GLY A 202 5.31 18.15 11.78
C GLY A 202 5.63 18.83 13.12
N GLU A 203 5.24 20.09 13.33
CA GLU A 203 5.46 20.84 14.58
C GLU A 203 4.82 20.14 15.79
N SER A 204 5.49 20.14 16.94
CA SER A 204 4.93 19.52 18.16
C SER A 204 3.81 20.40 18.74
N LEU A 205 2.66 19.81 19.02
CA LEU A 205 1.48 20.51 19.56
C LEU A 205 1.18 20.11 20.99
N ARG A 206 2.16 19.56 21.72
CA ARG A 206 1.97 19.08 23.08
C ARG A 206 1.52 20.18 24.05
N GLU A 207 1.96 21.41 23.81
CA GLU A 207 1.67 22.58 24.65
C GLU A 207 0.52 23.45 24.09
N VAL A 208 -0.04 23.09 22.94
CA VAL A 208 -1.13 23.85 22.33
C VAL A 208 -2.40 23.63 23.13
N ALA A 209 -2.98 24.73 23.63
CA ALA A 209 -4.28 24.70 24.29
C ALA A 209 -5.37 24.32 23.27
N LEU A 210 -6.08 23.23 23.57
CA LEU A 210 -7.29 22.83 22.85
C LEU A 210 -8.50 23.41 23.57
N ASP A 211 -9.56 23.70 22.82
CA ASP A 211 -10.84 24.09 23.41
C ASP A 211 -11.52 22.90 24.12
N ASP A 212 -12.65 23.16 24.79
CA ASP A 212 -13.43 22.12 25.49
C ASP A 212 -13.95 21.01 24.56
N LEU A 213 -13.99 21.29 23.26
CA LEU A 213 -14.39 20.37 22.20
C LEU A 213 -13.20 19.64 21.57
N GLY A 214 -11.98 19.88 22.05
CA GLY A 214 -10.75 19.26 21.57
C GLY A 214 -10.19 19.84 20.28
N ASN A 215 -10.71 20.96 19.78
CA ASN A 215 -10.19 21.65 18.60
C ASN A 215 -9.07 22.62 18.97
N GLY A 216 -8.18 22.86 18.01
CA GLY A 216 -7.16 23.89 18.09
C GLY A 216 -6.63 24.25 16.70
N THR A 217 -5.60 25.10 16.65
CA THR A 217 -4.88 25.40 15.41
C THR A 217 -3.39 25.24 15.64
N CYS A 218 -2.68 24.74 14.63
CA CYS A 218 -1.23 24.67 14.68
C CYS A 218 -0.65 26.10 14.64
N PRO A 219 0.18 26.52 15.61
CA PRO A 219 0.74 27.87 15.62
C PRO A 219 1.74 28.12 14.50
N SER A 220 2.32 27.07 13.91
CA SER A 220 3.32 27.17 12.83
C SER A 220 2.69 27.31 11.45
N CYS A 221 1.74 26.43 11.09
CA CYS A 221 1.11 26.44 9.76
C CYS A 221 -0.36 26.87 9.72
N GLY A 222 -0.99 27.13 10.87
CA GLY A 222 -2.40 27.50 10.96
C GLY A 222 -3.40 26.35 10.73
N HIS A 223 -2.92 25.12 10.46
CA HIS A 223 -3.80 23.98 10.18
C HIS A 223 -4.69 23.65 11.38
N ALA A 224 -5.97 23.39 11.13
CA ALA A 224 -6.92 22.99 12.17
C ALA A 224 -6.59 21.60 12.72
N VAL A 225 -6.54 21.47 14.04
CA VAL A 225 -6.17 20.23 14.74
C VAL A 225 -7.25 19.81 15.71
N HIS A 226 -7.31 18.50 15.99
CA HIS A 226 -8.26 17.95 16.95
C HIS A 226 -7.60 16.84 17.79
N ALA A 227 -7.97 16.73 19.07
CA ALA A 227 -7.43 15.75 20.02
C ALA A 227 -7.43 14.31 19.48
N SER A 228 -8.49 13.93 18.76
CA SER A 228 -8.67 12.58 18.20
C SER A 228 -7.60 12.16 17.18
N GLN A 229 -6.80 13.10 16.67
CA GLN A 229 -5.74 12.80 15.71
C GLN A 229 -4.56 12.07 16.37
N TRP A 230 -4.31 12.30 17.67
CA TRP A 230 -3.22 11.66 18.42
C TRP A 230 -3.69 10.42 19.20
N THR A 231 -4.97 10.35 19.54
CA THR A 231 -5.55 9.22 20.28
C THR A 231 -5.69 7.97 19.40
N THR A 232 -5.31 6.82 19.95
CA THR A 232 -5.54 5.51 19.31
C THR A 232 -6.97 5.05 19.58
N LEU A 233 -7.88 5.41 18.68
CA LEU A 233 -9.28 5.00 18.78
C LEU A 233 -9.42 3.49 18.54
N SER A 234 -10.10 2.82 19.46
CA SER A 234 -10.43 1.40 19.33
C SER A 234 -11.41 1.20 18.18
N SER A 235 -11.10 0.30 17.26
CA SER A 235 -12.04 -0.14 16.23
C SER A 235 -12.66 -1.47 16.64
N SER A 236 -13.99 -1.60 16.50
CA SER A 236 -14.64 -2.87 16.82
C SER A 236 -14.10 -3.99 15.92
N ASN A 237 -13.96 -5.18 16.50
CA ASN A 237 -13.91 -6.38 15.70
C ASN A 237 -15.32 -6.63 15.12
N ALA A 238 -15.69 -5.91 14.05
CA ALA A 238 -16.89 -6.21 13.29
C ALA A 238 -16.94 -7.70 12.90
N SER A 239 -18.12 -8.30 12.90
CA SER A 239 -18.24 -9.72 12.55
C SER A 239 -17.99 -9.91 11.05
N MET A 240 -17.52 -11.09 10.65
CA MET A 240 -17.44 -11.47 9.22
C MET A 240 -18.80 -11.33 8.51
N GLN A 241 -19.89 -11.46 9.26
CA GLN A 241 -21.25 -11.27 8.78
C GLN A 241 -21.53 -9.82 8.35
N GLN A 242 -21.03 -8.82 9.07
CA GLN A 242 -21.14 -7.41 8.65
C GLN A 242 -20.34 -7.13 7.38
N LEU A 243 -19.18 -7.80 7.23
CA LEU A 243 -18.38 -7.77 6.00
C LEU A 243 -19.23 -8.24 4.81
N LEU A 244 -19.81 -9.44 4.92
CA LEU A 244 -20.62 -10.05 3.85
C LEU A 244 -21.87 -9.23 3.50
N ASN A 245 -22.36 -8.40 4.42
CA ASN A 245 -23.51 -7.54 4.18
C ASN A 245 -23.16 -6.25 3.42
N CYS A 246 -21.91 -5.78 3.44
CA CYS A 246 -21.51 -4.53 2.76
C CYS A 246 -21.30 -4.70 1.25
N ASP A 247 -20.52 -5.71 0.84
CA ASP A 247 -20.25 -6.00 -0.59
C ASP A 247 -21.13 -7.15 -1.13
N GLY A 248 -21.95 -7.73 -0.26
CA GLY A 248 -22.80 -8.88 -0.56
C GLY A 248 -22.03 -10.19 -0.75
N PRO A 249 -22.74 -11.32 -0.84
CA PRO A 249 -22.17 -12.58 -1.32
C PRO A 249 -21.60 -12.45 -2.75
N VAL A 250 -22.07 -11.47 -3.54
CA VAL A 250 -21.61 -11.21 -4.91
C VAL A 250 -20.14 -10.81 -4.93
N GLY A 251 -19.70 -9.87 -4.09
CA GLY A 251 -18.29 -9.46 -4.03
C GLY A 251 -17.35 -10.63 -3.68
N LEU A 252 -17.77 -11.50 -2.77
CA LEU A 252 -17.02 -12.71 -2.41
C LEU A 252 -16.95 -13.68 -3.60
N VAL A 253 -18.06 -13.94 -4.29
CA VAL A 253 -18.08 -14.81 -5.47
C VAL A 253 -17.17 -14.27 -6.56
N CYS A 254 -17.22 -12.95 -6.84
CA CYS A 254 -16.33 -12.31 -7.81
C CYS A 254 -14.85 -12.46 -7.42
N LEU A 255 -14.50 -12.28 -6.15
CA LEU A 255 -13.13 -12.47 -5.65
C LEU A 255 -12.67 -13.92 -5.78
N VAL A 256 -13.50 -14.89 -5.38
CA VAL A 256 -13.18 -16.32 -5.48
C VAL A 256 -13.01 -16.74 -6.94
N PHE A 257 -13.92 -16.30 -7.82
CA PHE A 257 -13.84 -16.57 -9.26
C PHE A 257 -12.58 -15.96 -9.88
N TYR A 258 -12.26 -14.71 -9.51
CA TYR A 258 -11.02 -14.05 -9.92
C TYR A 258 -9.78 -14.82 -9.45
N LEU A 259 -9.75 -15.26 -8.18
CA LEU A 259 -8.66 -16.08 -7.65
C LEU A 259 -8.50 -17.39 -8.43
N ILE A 260 -9.59 -18.11 -8.70
CA ILE A 260 -9.53 -19.36 -9.48
C ILE A 260 -8.94 -19.10 -10.87
N ILE A 261 -9.40 -18.05 -11.57
CA ILE A 261 -8.90 -17.75 -12.91
C ILE A 261 -7.44 -17.25 -12.87
N ALA A 262 -7.14 -16.24 -12.05
CA ALA A 262 -5.86 -15.54 -12.08
C ALA A 262 -4.73 -16.28 -11.36
N VAL A 263 -5.05 -17.09 -10.33
CA VAL A 263 -4.05 -17.79 -9.50
C VAL A 263 -3.90 -19.26 -9.93
N VAL A 264 -4.96 -19.88 -10.45
CA VAL A 264 -4.95 -21.32 -10.80
C VAL A 264 -4.97 -21.51 -12.32
N ILE A 265 -6.06 -21.15 -12.99
CA ILE A 265 -6.28 -21.53 -14.40
C ILE A 265 -5.28 -20.83 -15.33
N GLY A 266 -5.12 -19.51 -15.22
CA GLY A 266 -4.25 -18.70 -16.08
C GLY A 266 -2.78 -19.13 -16.00
N PRO A 267 -2.18 -19.20 -14.79
CA PRO A 267 -0.81 -19.66 -14.64
C PRO A 267 -0.59 -21.09 -15.15
N ILE A 268 -1.51 -22.03 -14.88
CA ILE A 268 -1.39 -23.41 -15.38
C ILE A 268 -1.42 -23.42 -16.92
N ALA A 269 -2.37 -22.72 -17.53
CA ALA A 269 -2.49 -22.66 -19.00
C ALA A 269 -1.21 -22.08 -19.63
N LEU A 270 -0.67 -20.99 -19.08
CA LEU A 270 0.56 -20.38 -19.58
C LEU A 270 1.81 -21.23 -19.36
N LEU A 271 1.88 -21.95 -18.23
CA LEU A 271 2.94 -22.93 -17.99
C LEU A 271 2.90 -24.05 -19.03
N MET A 272 1.70 -24.56 -19.34
CA MET A 272 1.51 -25.57 -20.39
C MET A 272 1.86 -25.05 -21.79
N SER A 273 1.75 -23.74 -22.03
CA SER A 273 2.17 -23.08 -23.27
C SER A 273 3.64 -22.65 -23.29
N GLY A 274 4.44 -22.96 -22.27
CA GLY A 274 5.87 -22.61 -22.22
C GLY A 274 6.17 -21.15 -21.84
N HIS A 275 5.20 -20.40 -21.31
CA HIS A 275 5.35 -18.99 -20.93
C HIS A 275 5.47 -18.80 -19.41
N ALA A 276 6.44 -19.49 -18.79
CA ALA A 276 6.58 -19.52 -17.33
C ALA A 276 6.76 -18.13 -16.69
N GLY A 277 7.50 -17.22 -17.32
CA GLY A 277 7.69 -15.86 -16.80
C GLY A 277 6.39 -15.05 -16.75
N LEU A 278 5.57 -15.11 -17.80
CA LEU A 278 4.27 -14.44 -17.82
C LEU A 278 3.28 -15.10 -16.84
N ALA A 279 3.33 -16.44 -16.71
CA ALA A 279 2.53 -17.17 -15.74
C ALA A 279 2.78 -16.66 -14.30
N SER A 280 4.04 -16.43 -13.94
CA SER A 280 4.41 -15.82 -12.65
C SER A 280 3.86 -14.40 -12.51
N ALA A 281 3.99 -13.55 -13.53
CA ALA A 281 3.46 -12.18 -13.47
C ALA A 281 1.93 -12.15 -13.26
N ILE A 282 1.18 -13.03 -13.95
CA ILE A 282 -0.28 -13.16 -13.76
C ILE A 282 -0.60 -13.67 -12.35
N LEU A 283 0.10 -14.70 -11.89
CA LEU A 283 -0.06 -15.23 -10.52
C LEU A 283 0.11 -14.13 -9.47
N TYR A 284 1.19 -13.35 -9.57
CA TYR A 284 1.47 -12.26 -8.64
C TYR A 284 0.49 -11.10 -8.76
N THR A 285 0.00 -10.82 -9.96
CA THR A 285 -1.11 -9.87 -10.14
C THR A 285 -2.35 -10.33 -9.40
N GLY A 286 -2.74 -11.60 -9.59
CA GLY A 286 -3.88 -12.22 -8.91
C GLY A 286 -3.78 -12.12 -7.38
N ILE A 287 -2.62 -12.51 -6.83
CA ILE A 287 -2.34 -12.41 -5.39
C ILE A 287 -2.36 -10.95 -4.93
N GLY A 288 -1.63 -10.07 -5.62
CA GLY A 288 -1.48 -8.66 -5.23
C GLY A 288 -2.81 -7.89 -5.25
N VAL A 289 -3.62 -8.07 -6.29
CA VAL A 289 -4.96 -7.46 -6.39
C VAL A 289 -5.89 -8.01 -5.32
N SER A 290 -5.86 -9.33 -5.08
CA SER A 290 -6.70 -9.95 -4.04
C SER A 290 -6.35 -9.44 -2.64
N LEU A 291 -5.06 -9.29 -2.33
CA LEU A 291 -4.61 -8.68 -1.08
C LEU A 291 -5.04 -7.20 -0.96
N ALA A 292 -4.96 -6.44 -2.05
CA ALA A 292 -5.45 -5.05 -2.07
C ALA A 292 -6.97 -4.98 -1.83
N MET A 293 -7.75 -5.89 -2.39
CA MET A 293 -9.19 -5.99 -2.15
C MET A 293 -9.50 -6.34 -0.69
N ILE A 294 -8.82 -7.35 -0.12
CA ILE A 294 -8.97 -7.74 1.29
C ILE A 294 -8.60 -6.56 2.21
N TRP A 295 -7.52 -5.85 1.87
CA TRP A 295 -7.08 -4.66 2.61
C TRP A 295 -8.12 -3.54 2.53
N GLN A 296 -8.64 -3.24 1.34
CA GLN A 296 -9.69 -2.26 1.14
C GLN A 296 -10.94 -2.61 1.95
N TRP A 297 -11.32 -3.88 1.97
CA TRP A 297 -12.48 -4.34 2.75
C TRP A 297 -12.28 -4.14 4.25
N ARG A 298 -11.11 -4.53 4.77
CA ARG A 298 -10.71 -4.28 6.16
C ARG A 298 -10.74 -2.80 6.50
N ARG A 299 -10.26 -1.95 5.58
CA ARG A 299 -10.26 -0.50 5.76
C ARG A 299 -11.67 0.06 5.79
N THR A 300 -12.52 -0.28 4.82
CA THR A 300 -13.92 0.14 4.78
C THR A 300 -14.67 -0.25 6.06
N ARG A 301 -14.45 -1.46 6.56
CA ARG A 301 -14.98 -1.88 7.87
C ARG A 301 -14.50 -0.99 9.02
N ARG A 302 -13.19 -0.73 9.09
CA ARG A 302 -12.63 0.12 10.15
C ARG A 302 -13.25 1.52 10.09
N ARG A 303 -13.46 2.05 8.88
CA ARG A 303 -14.12 3.35 8.65
C ARG A 303 -15.54 3.35 9.19
N THR A 304 -16.39 2.39 8.80
CA THR A 304 -17.77 2.33 9.30
C THR A 304 -17.84 2.18 10.82
N SER A 305 -16.88 1.47 11.43
CA SER A 305 -16.78 1.39 12.88
C SER A 305 -16.35 2.71 13.53
N LEU A 306 -15.51 3.52 12.85
CA LEU A 306 -15.06 4.82 13.33
C LEU A 306 -16.10 5.92 13.12
N GLU A 307 -16.85 5.87 12.01
CA GLU A 307 -17.99 6.77 11.76
C GLU A 307 -19.02 6.67 12.90
N ARG A 308 -19.26 5.46 13.42
CA ARG A 308 -20.15 5.24 14.57
C ARG A 308 -19.49 5.44 15.94
N SER A 309 -18.18 5.73 16.00
CA SER A 309 -17.45 5.73 17.28
C SER A 309 -17.93 6.81 18.26
N GLY A 310 -18.59 7.87 17.79
CA GLY A 310 -19.22 8.89 18.64
C GLY A 310 -20.63 8.56 19.14
N GLU A 311 -21.31 7.59 18.50
CA GLU A 311 -22.69 7.19 18.81
C GLU A 311 -22.75 5.86 19.57
N GLN A 312 -21.87 4.92 19.24
CA GLN A 312 -21.85 3.58 19.81
C GLN A 312 -20.44 3.18 20.21
N CYS A 313 -20.30 2.61 21.40
CA CYS A 313 -19.01 2.11 21.85
C CYS A 313 -18.49 1.00 20.94
N ALA A 314 -17.28 1.18 20.40
CA ALA A 314 -16.64 0.20 19.52
C ALA A 314 -16.45 -1.19 20.17
N ARG A 315 -16.43 -1.29 21.50
CA ARG A 315 -16.24 -2.57 22.20
C ARG A 315 -17.55 -3.21 22.65
N CYS A 316 -18.36 -2.50 23.45
CA CYS A 316 -19.58 -3.06 24.05
C CYS A 316 -20.88 -2.65 23.36
N ARG A 317 -20.83 -1.82 22.31
CA ARG A 317 -21.98 -1.29 21.57
C ARG A 317 -23.00 -0.51 22.42
N ALA A 318 -22.61 -0.05 23.60
CA ALA A 318 -23.44 0.85 24.39
C ALA A 318 -23.63 2.17 23.63
N ASP A 319 -24.81 2.74 23.72
CA ASP A 319 -25.11 4.09 23.22
C ASP A 319 -24.24 5.10 23.99
N LEU A 320 -23.59 6.00 23.25
CA LEU A 320 -22.71 7.02 23.78
C LEU A 320 -23.29 8.42 23.62
N THR A 321 -24.42 8.60 22.96
CA THR A 321 -25.01 9.91 22.62
C THR A 321 -25.06 10.87 23.81
N ASP A 322 -25.50 10.41 24.97
CA ASP A 322 -25.61 11.22 26.20
C ASP A 322 -24.34 11.31 27.06
N ILE A 323 -23.23 10.69 26.63
CA ILE A 323 -21.98 10.69 27.38
C ILE A 323 -21.19 11.97 27.07
N GLU A 324 -20.91 12.74 28.12
CA GLU A 324 -20.10 13.95 28.08
C GLU A 324 -18.67 13.64 27.59
N CYS A 325 -18.16 14.49 26.69
CA CYS A 325 -16.81 14.42 26.16
C CYS A 325 -16.03 15.63 26.64
N ILE A 326 -14.85 15.43 27.24
CA ILE A 326 -13.97 16.49 27.72
C ILE A 326 -12.82 16.60 26.71
N GLY A 327 -12.65 17.76 26.07
CA GLY A 327 -11.63 17.95 25.03
C GLY A 327 -11.87 17.08 23.80
N GLY A 328 -13.14 16.86 23.43
CA GLY A 328 -13.51 16.05 22.25
C GLY A 328 -13.31 14.54 22.39
N ILE A 329 -12.86 14.06 23.56
CA ILE A 329 -12.64 12.65 23.87
C ILE A 329 -13.55 12.23 25.05
N GLY A 330 -14.27 11.13 24.87
CA GLY A 330 -15.10 10.51 25.90
C GLY A 330 -14.62 9.11 26.25
N THR A 331 -15.05 8.58 27.40
CA THR A 331 -14.80 7.18 27.79
C THR A 331 -16.12 6.46 27.99
N CYS A 332 -16.26 5.27 27.41
CA CYS A 332 -17.48 4.48 27.59
C CYS A 332 -17.62 4.04 29.06
N PRO A 333 -18.75 4.33 29.74
CA PRO A 333 -18.91 3.98 31.16
C PRO A 333 -18.88 2.47 31.41
N ASN A 334 -19.32 1.66 30.44
CA ASN A 334 -19.45 0.20 30.61
C ASN A 334 -18.12 -0.55 30.45
N CYS A 335 -17.24 -0.11 29.55
CA CYS A 335 -16.02 -0.86 29.21
C CYS A 335 -14.75 -0.01 29.12
N ARG A 336 -14.85 1.28 29.46
CA ARG A 336 -13.76 2.27 29.49
C ARG A 336 -13.01 2.44 28.17
N THR A 337 -13.61 2.05 27.06
CA THR A 337 -13.04 2.28 25.73
C THR A 337 -13.21 3.75 25.37
N GLU A 338 -12.12 4.42 25.00
CA GLU A 338 -12.11 5.79 24.53
C GLU A 338 -12.83 5.94 23.19
N PHE A 339 -13.49 7.07 23.00
CA PHE A 339 -14.11 7.47 21.75
C PHE A 339 -13.93 8.97 21.50
N ALA A 340 -14.03 9.38 20.24
CA ALA A 340 -13.97 10.78 19.86
C ALA A 340 -15.33 11.26 19.36
N ARG A 341 -15.67 12.51 19.66
CA ARG A 341 -16.83 13.19 19.12
C ARG A 341 -16.40 14.57 18.66
N HIS A 342 -16.70 14.89 17.40
CA HIS A 342 -16.70 16.28 16.97
C HIS A 342 -18.06 16.86 17.33
N ALA A 343 -18.10 18.04 17.94
CA ALA A 343 -19.33 18.77 18.06
C ALA A 343 -19.87 18.99 16.63
N THR A 344 -21.03 18.42 16.33
CA THR A 344 -21.80 18.83 15.18
C THR A 344 -22.21 20.27 15.47
N VAL A 345 -21.49 21.23 14.91
CA VAL A 345 -21.94 22.61 14.90
C VAL A 345 -23.19 22.61 14.04
N GLU A 346 -24.35 22.46 14.68
CA GLU A 346 -25.66 22.63 14.05
C GLU A 346 -25.73 24.06 13.52
N GLY A 347 -25.31 24.31 12.27
CA GLY A 347 -25.43 25.63 11.66
C GLY A 347 -24.56 25.92 10.44
N ASP A 348 -23.24 25.71 10.48
CA ASP A 348 -22.31 26.27 9.45
C ASP A 348 -21.05 25.41 9.19
N GLY A 349 -20.94 24.22 9.78
CA GLY A 349 -19.69 23.45 9.89
C GLY A 349 -19.11 22.88 8.59
N ASP A 350 -19.93 22.65 7.56
CA ASP A 350 -19.44 22.08 6.30
C ASP A 350 -18.69 23.14 5.46
N ALA A 351 -19.05 24.42 5.55
CA ALA A 351 -18.45 25.48 4.73
C ALA A 351 -16.98 25.77 5.09
N ALA A 352 -16.62 25.70 6.38
CA ALA A 352 -15.25 25.96 6.83
C ALA A 352 -14.29 24.82 6.47
N PHE A 353 -14.78 23.57 6.38
CA PHE A 353 -13.98 22.42 5.99
C PHE A 353 -13.95 22.17 4.48
N ASP A 354 -15.02 22.51 3.74
CA ASP A 354 -15.07 22.37 2.29
C ASP A 354 -14.20 23.39 1.54
N ALA A 355 -13.87 24.53 2.15
CA ALA A 355 -12.90 25.49 1.59
C ALA A 355 -11.51 24.87 1.36
N VAL A 356 -11.16 23.78 2.07
CA VAL A 356 -9.89 23.05 1.92
C VAL A 356 -9.96 21.95 0.85
N LYS A 357 -11.15 21.59 0.33
CA LYS A 357 -11.29 20.54 -0.70
C LYS A 357 -10.90 20.99 -2.12
N ASN A 358 -10.77 22.29 -2.38
CA ASN A 358 -10.57 22.82 -3.73
C ASN A 358 -9.10 23.03 -4.14
N ASP A 359 -8.14 22.73 -3.28
CA ASP A 359 -6.72 22.62 -3.62
C ASP A 359 -6.31 21.16 -3.65
#